data_AF-A0A523YHL0-F1
#
_entry.id   AF-A0A523YHL0-F1
#
_cell.length_a   1.000
_cell.length_b   1.000
_cell.length_c   1.000
_cell.angle_alpha   90.00
_cell.angle_beta   90.00
_cell.angle_gamma   90.00
#
_symmetry.space_group_name_H-M   'P 1'
#
loop_
_entity.id
_entity.type
_entity.pdbx_description
1 polymer ?
#
loop_
_entity_poly.entity_id
_entity_poly.type
_entity_poly.pdbx_seq_one_letter_code
_entity_poly.pdbx_strand_id
1 'polypeptide(L)'
;MNPSKELLREVLDIEINEKCKVVENKNYILVIRYKDTDYGRQNKTLININIHELAYKCKKWALNEGYELVEGSDVICVYKMSDNTGDECFSASTSDKDFDIERFFRCCEWILEQKAKS
;
A
#
# COMPACT_ATOMS: atom_id res chain seq x y z
N MET A 1 -10.07 1.70 4.24
CA MET A 1 -9.77 0.82 3.10
C MET A 1 -8.38 0.25 3.33
N ASN A 2 -8.29 -1.07 3.45
CA ASN A 2 -7.03 -1.74 3.69
C ASN A 2 -6.22 -1.89 2.39
N PRO A 3 -4.88 -1.71 2.43
CA PRO A 3 -4.03 -2.05 1.30
C PRO A 3 -4.10 -3.56 1.01
N SER A 4 -4.09 -3.90 -0.27
CA SER A 4 -4.13 -5.25 -0.79
C SER A 4 -2.87 -6.03 -0.40
N LYS A 5 -2.95 -7.37 -0.42
CA LYS A 5 -1.77 -8.20 -0.17
C LYS A 5 -0.72 -7.96 -1.25
N GLU A 6 -1.15 -7.72 -2.47
CA GLU A 6 -0.35 -7.43 -3.65
C GLU A 6 0.44 -6.13 -3.44
N LEU A 7 -0.22 -5.04 -3.03
CA LEU A 7 0.47 -3.79 -2.71
C LEU A 7 1.48 -3.98 -1.57
N LEU A 8 1.10 -4.70 -0.52
CA LEU A 8 2.01 -4.99 0.58
C LEU A 8 3.23 -5.80 0.11
N ARG A 9 3.10 -6.74 -0.83
CA ARG A 9 4.24 -7.50 -1.39
C ARG A 9 5.14 -6.66 -2.27
N GLU A 10 4.58 -5.73 -3.04
CA GLU A 10 5.36 -4.86 -3.94
C GLU A 10 6.15 -3.83 -3.14
N VAL A 11 5.54 -3.27 -2.10
CA VAL A 11 6.10 -2.16 -1.33
C VAL A 11 6.99 -2.67 -0.19
N LEU A 12 6.65 -3.82 0.39
CA LEU A 12 7.42 -4.42 1.47
C LEU A 12 8.19 -5.61 0.93
N ASP A 13 9.48 -5.65 1.24
CA ASP A 13 10.35 -6.80 0.98
C ASP A 13 10.06 -7.94 1.97
N ILE A 14 8.80 -8.37 2.05
CA ILE A 14 8.33 -9.47 2.87
C ILE A 14 7.48 -10.43 2.04
N GLU A 15 7.66 -11.72 2.30
CA GLU A 15 6.90 -12.77 1.63
C GLU A 15 5.45 -12.81 2.20
N ILE A 16 4.49 -12.26 1.45
CA ILE A 16 3.07 -12.41 1.74
C ILE A 16 2.47 -13.34 0.68
N ASN A 17 1.75 -14.37 1.13
CA ASN A 17 1.09 -15.33 0.26
C ASN A 17 -0.34 -15.61 0.75
N GLU A 18 -1.02 -16.56 0.12
CA GLU A 18 -2.40 -16.93 0.47
C GLU A 18 -2.55 -17.41 1.92
N LYS A 19 -1.48 -17.96 2.52
CA LYS A 19 -1.47 -18.42 3.92
C LYS A 19 -1.31 -17.28 4.94
N CYS A 20 -1.05 -16.06 4.48
CA CYS A 20 -0.95 -14.90 5.34
C CYS A 20 -2.35 -14.32 5.63
N LYS A 21 -2.64 -14.04 6.90
CA LYS A 21 -3.80 -13.24 7.30
C LYS A 21 -3.34 -11.81 7.56
N VAL A 22 -4.01 -10.83 6.96
CA VAL A 22 -3.77 -9.40 7.17
C VAL A 22 -4.87 -8.85 8.06
N VAL A 23 -4.50 -8.15 9.13
CA VAL A 23 -5.43 -7.55 10.10
C VAL A 23 -5.03 -6.11 10.32
N GLU A 24 -6.01 -5.21 10.29
CA GLU A 24 -5.79 -3.79 10.52
C GLU A 24 -6.04 -3.42 11.99
N ASN A 25 -5.24 -2.48 12.48
CA ASN A 25 -5.46 -1.71 13.69
C ASN A 25 -5.14 -0.25 13.37
N LYS A 26 -5.66 0.71 14.14
CA LYS A 26 -5.60 2.15 13.89
C LYS A 26 -4.30 2.65 13.25
N ASN A 27 -3.15 2.24 13.80
CA ASN A 27 -1.84 2.69 13.35
C ASN A 27 -0.96 1.55 12.78
N TYR A 28 -1.49 0.33 12.67
CA TYR A 28 -0.70 -0.84 12.31
C TYR A 28 -1.45 -1.83 11.43
N ILE A 29 -0.74 -2.40 10.47
CA ILE A 29 -1.16 -3.59 9.74
C ILE A 29 -0.39 -4.78 10.30
N LEU A 30 -1.11 -5.78 10.79
CA LEU A 30 -0.58 -7.03 11.30
C LEU A 30 -0.68 -8.10 10.21
N VAL A 31 0.46 -8.61 9.76
CA VAL A 31 0.55 -9.79 8.89
C VAL A 31 0.88 -11.01 9.74
N ILE A 32 -0.02 -11.98 9.73
CA ILE A 32 0.10 -13.25 10.45
C ILE A 32 0.41 -14.35 9.45
N ARG A 33 1.60 -14.97 9.56
CA ARG A 33 2.00 -16.13 8.75
C ARG A 33 1.91 -17.39 9.59
N TYR A 34 1.10 -18.34 9.16
CA TYR A 34 1.03 -19.66 9.75
C TYR A 34 2.06 -20.58 9.08
N LYS A 35 2.92 -21.19 9.89
CA LYS A 35 3.82 -22.26 9.44
C LYS A 35 3.34 -23.57 10.05
N ASP A 36 3.06 -24.53 9.17
CA ASP A 36 2.90 -25.92 9.57
C ASP A 36 4.25 -26.41 10.08
N THR A 37 4.24 -27.04 11.25
CA THR A 37 5.41 -27.78 11.75
C THR A 37 5.10 -29.26 11.70
N ASP A 38 6.14 -30.08 11.52
CA ASP A 38 6.04 -31.54 11.33
C ASP A 38 5.32 -32.28 12.48
N TYR A 39 5.09 -31.60 13.61
CA TYR A 39 4.46 -32.15 14.81
C TYR A 39 3.04 -31.63 15.06
N GLY A 40 2.38 -31.03 14.06
CA GLY A 40 1.01 -30.52 14.19
C GLY A 40 0.88 -29.27 15.08
N ARG A 41 1.99 -28.67 15.52
CA ARG A 41 1.97 -27.36 16.18
C ARG A 41 1.94 -26.27 15.13
N GLN A 42 0.93 -25.42 15.14
CA GLN A 42 0.96 -24.21 14.32
C GLN A 42 1.89 -23.20 14.95
N ASN A 43 3.00 -22.88 14.28
CA ASN A 43 3.81 -21.72 14.65
C ASN A 43 3.29 -20.50 13.88
N LYS A 44 3.16 -19.35 14.55
CA LYS A 44 2.72 -18.10 13.91
C LYS A 44 3.82 -17.07 13.99
N THR A 45 4.16 -16.49 12.85
CA THR A 45 5.01 -15.29 12.79
C THR A 45 4.11 -14.07 12.64
N LEU A 46 4.37 -13.05 13.46
CA LEU A 46 3.65 -11.78 13.46
C LEU A 46 4.57 -10.70 12.93
N ILE A 47 4.14 -10.01 11.88
CA ILE A 47 4.84 -8.84 11.33
C ILE A 47 3.93 -7.64 11.55
N ASN A 48 4.38 -6.69 12.38
CA ASN A 48 3.68 -5.43 12.60
C ASN A 48 4.26 -4.38 11.66
N ILE A 49 3.41 -3.75 10.86
CA ILE A 49 3.78 -2.71 9.91
C ILE A 49 3.08 -1.43 10.37
N ASN A 50 3.85 -0.39 10.70
CA ASN A 50 3.29 0.92 11.01
C ASN A 50 2.72 1.54 9.71
N ILE A 51 1.49 2.06 9.76
CA ILE A 51 0.83 2.61 8.55
C ILE A 51 1.57 3.82 7.96
N HIS A 52 2.22 4.64 8.79
CA HIS A 52 2.96 5.81 8.32
C HIS A 52 4.28 5.40 7.65
N GLU A 53 4.94 4.38 8.19
CA GLU A 53 6.11 3.78 7.52
C GLU A 53 5.72 3.13 6.18
N LEU A 54 4.56 2.46 6.14
CA LEU A 54 4.03 1.89 4.91
C LEU A 54 3.72 2.98 3.88
N ALA A 55 3.02 4.05 4.26
CA ALA A 55 2.74 5.18 3.36
C ALA A 55 4.03 5.80 2.82
N TYR A 56 5.04 5.99 3.66
CA TYR A 56 6.35 6.47 3.21
C TYR A 56 7.01 5.53 2.19
N LYS A 57 6.98 4.21 2.43
CA LYS A 57 7.50 3.20 1.49
C LYS A 57 6.70 3.19 0.18
N CYS A 58 5.38 3.27 0.27
CA CYS A 58 4.49 3.38 -0.89
C CYS A 58 4.82 4.65 -1.72
N LYS A 59 5.13 5.79 -1.09
CA LYS A 59 5.56 7.02 -1.79
C LYS A 59 6.85 6.79 -2.58
N LYS A 60 7.83 6.16 -1.95
CA LYS A 60 9.10 5.83 -2.61
C LYS A 60 8.91 4.85 -3.77
N TRP A 61 8.08 3.82 -3.55
CA TRP A 61 7.75 2.85 -4.56
C TRP A 61 7.06 3.50 -5.76
N ALA A 62 6.03 4.33 -5.54
CA ALA A 62 5.35 5.06 -6.61
C ALA A 62 6.32 5.91 -7.45
N LEU A 63 7.24 6.63 -6.80
CA LEU A 63 8.28 7.41 -7.49
C LEU A 63 9.19 6.53 -8.36
N ASN A 64 9.57 5.35 -7.88
CA ASN A 64 10.37 4.40 -8.67
C ASN A 64 9.61 3.84 -9.86
N GLU A 65 8.27 3.72 -9.76
CA GLU A 65 7.39 3.32 -10.87
C GLU A 65 7.08 4.49 -11.82
N GLY A 66 7.67 5.67 -11.61
CA GLY A 66 7.47 6.86 -12.45
C GLY A 66 6.21 7.65 -12.12
N TYR A 67 5.69 7.55 -10.90
CA TYR A 67 4.52 8.29 -10.43
C TYR A 67 4.86 9.21 -9.26
N GLU A 68 4.34 10.44 -9.31
CA GLU A 68 4.41 11.37 -8.18
C GLU A 68 3.05 11.46 -7.47
N LEU A 69 3.09 11.35 -6.14
CA LEU A 69 1.94 11.51 -5.25
C LEU A 69 2.02 12.88 -4.58
N VAL A 70 1.10 13.77 -4.94
CA VAL A 70 1.02 15.13 -4.39
C VAL A 70 -0.20 15.23 -3.49
N GLU A 71 0.06 15.60 -2.23
CA GLU A 71 -0.97 15.77 -1.22
C GLU A 71 -1.39 17.23 -1.15
N GLY A 72 -2.68 17.48 -1.41
CA GLY A 72 -3.35 18.75 -1.17
C GLY A 72 -4.15 18.72 0.13
N SER A 73 -4.87 19.81 0.40
CA SER A 73 -5.69 19.97 1.61
C SER A 73 -6.82 18.95 1.74
N ASP A 74 -7.37 18.49 0.62
CA ASP A 74 -8.59 17.66 0.56
C ASP A 74 -8.50 16.55 -0.49
N VAL A 75 -7.40 16.48 -1.23
CA VAL A 75 -7.20 15.54 -2.33
C VAL A 75 -5.75 15.05 -2.37
N ILE A 76 -5.54 13.81 -2.79
CA ILE A 76 -4.22 13.31 -3.22
C ILE A 76 -4.29 13.05 -4.71
N CYS A 77 -3.39 13.68 -5.47
CA CYS A 77 -3.28 13.52 -6.92
C CYS A 77 -2.09 12.62 -7.27
N VAL A 78 -2.26 11.80 -8.30
CA VAL A 78 -1.25 10.94 -8.91
C VAL A 78 -0.89 11.53 -10.27
N TYR A 79 0.37 11.86 -10.44
CA TYR A 79 0.92 12.34 -11.71
C TYR A 79 1.81 11.26 -12.29
N LYS A 80 1.65 10.94 -13.58
CA LYS A 80 2.61 10.07 -14.28
C LYS A 80 3.72 10.93 -14.84
N MET A 81 4.96 10.62 -14.47
CA MET A 81 6.14 11.33 -14.90
C MET A 81 6.58 10.79 -16.26
N SER A 82 5.93 11.22 -17.34
CA SER A 82 6.40 11.02 -18.72
C SER A 82 6.96 12.33 -19.27
N ASP A 83 8.19 12.29 -19.78
CA ASP A 83 8.82 13.34 -20.60
C ASP A 83 8.65 14.79 -20.09
N ASN A 84 8.79 15.01 -18.78
CA ASN A 84 8.72 16.31 -18.10
C ASN A 84 7.36 17.04 -18.14
N THR A 85 6.29 16.40 -18.60
CA THR A 85 4.91 16.89 -18.43
C THR A 85 4.19 15.90 -17.52
N GLY A 86 4.06 16.24 -16.24
CA GLY A 86 3.30 15.43 -15.30
C GLY A 86 1.81 15.54 -15.62
N ASP A 87 1.25 14.57 -16.32
CA ASP A 87 -0.19 14.49 -16.54
C ASP A 87 -0.85 13.91 -15.30
N GLU A 88 -1.84 14.62 -14.74
CA GLU A 88 -2.67 14.07 -13.67
C GLU A 88 -3.42 12.86 -14.23
N CYS A 89 -3.17 11.69 -13.65
CA CYS A 89 -3.77 10.44 -14.12
C CYS A 89 -4.88 9.96 -13.19
N PHE A 90 -4.85 10.36 -11.92
CA PHE A 90 -5.82 9.94 -10.91
C PHE A 90 -5.82 10.91 -9.74
N SER A 91 -6.98 11.10 -9.11
CA SER A 91 -7.10 11.83 -7.86
C SER A 91 -8.08 11.14 -6.91
N ALA A 92 -7.70 11.12 -5.63
CA ALA A 92 -8.50 10.56 -4.54
C ALA A 92 -8.93 11.69 -3.59
N SER A 93 -10.21 12.06 -3.62
CA SER A 93 -10.84 12.96 -2.67
C SER A 93 -11.79 12.20 -1.74
N THR A 94 -11.97 12.67 -0.50
CA THR A 94 -13.08 12.25 0.36
C THR A 94 -13.68 13.45 1.08
N SER A 95 -14.96 13.35 1.44
CA SER A 95 -15.69 14.40 2.16
C SER A 95 -15.28 14.55 3.63
N ASP A 96 -14.53 13.61 4.16
CA ASP A 96 -14.18 13.55 5.58
C ASP A 96 -12.78 14.14 5.84
N LYS A 97 -12.73 15.03 6.83
CA LYS A 97 -11.58 15.89 7.19
C LYS A 97 -10.43 15.17 7.87
N ASP A 98 -10.58 13.88 8.16
CA ASP A 98 -9.49 13.13 8.74
C ASP A 98 -8.53 12.75 7.62
N PHE A 99 -7.27 13.10 7.86
CA PHE A 99 -6.11 12.89 7.02
C PHE A 99 -5.94 11.39 6.76
N ASP A 100 -6.70 10.89 5.80
CA ASP A 100 -6.95 9.46 5.73
C ASP A 100 -5.86 8.80 4.90
N ILE A 101 -4.93 8.15 5.60
CA ILE A 101 -3.92 7.23 5.05
C ILE A 101 -4.54 6.28 3.99
N GLU A 102 -5.84 6.02 4.08
CA GLU A 102 -6.60 5.27 3.07
C GLU A 102 -6.57 5.92 1.68
N ARG A 103 -6.63 7.25 1.57
CA ARG A 103 -6.53 7.97 0.28
C ARG A 103 -5.18 7.68 -0.36
N PHE A 104 -4.14 7.70 0.46
CA PHE A 104 -2.79 7.41 0.02
C PHE A 104 -2.68 5.98 -0.51
N PHE A 105 -3.24 5.00 0.22
CA PHE A 105 -3.26 3.62 -0.23
C PHE A 105 -4.10 3.43 -1.48
N ARG A 106 -5.25 4.10 -1.63
CA ARG A 106 -6.05 4.07 -2.88
C ARG A 106 -5.25 4.50 -4.11
N CYS A 107 -4.48 5.59 -3.99
CA CYS A 107 -3.61 6.02 -5.08
C CYS A 107 -2.56 4.96 -5.42
N CYS A 108 -1.99 4.29 -4.42
CA CYS A 108 -1.00 3.23 -4.64
C CYS A 108 -1.61 1.97 -5.25
N GLU A 109 -2.82 1.57 -4.84
CA GLU A 109 -3.58 0.49 -5.49
C GLU A 109 -3.85 0.82 -6.96
N TRP A 110 -4.25 2.06 -7.25
CA TRP A 110 -4.49 2.47 -8.64
C TRP A 110 -3.23 2.36 -9.50
N ILE A 111 -2.06 2.76 -8.98
CA ILE A 111 -0.76 2.60 -9.67
C ILE A 111 -0.49 1.11 -9.95
N LEU A 112 -0.71 0.25 -8.94
CA LEU A 112 -0.55 -1.19 -9.07
C LEU A 112 -1.45 -1.78 -10.17
N GLU A 113 -2.70 -1.32 -10.27
CA GLU A 113 -3.63 -1.72 -11.32
C GLU A 113 -3.18 -1.28 -12.72
N GLN A 114 -2.55 -0.10 -12.87
CA GLN A 114 -2.02 0.33 -14.17
C GLN A 114 -0.81 -0.49 -14.60
N LYS A 115 0.05 -0.86 -13.64
CA LYS A 115 1.20 -1.74 -13.87
C LYS A 115 0.76 -3.12 -14.39
N ALA A 116 -0.34 -3.65 -13.87
CA ALA A 116 -0.90 -4.93 -14.32
C ALA A 116 -1.52 -4.89 -15.74
N LYS A 117 -1.77 -3.71 -16.31
CA LYS A 117 -2.35 -3.51 -17.66
C LYS A 117 -1.30 -3.20 -18.74
N SER A 118 -0.06 -2.91 -18.34
CA SER A 118 1.06 -2.58 -19.22
C SER A 118 1.85 -3.84 -19.59
#